data_AF-A0A1H7XTM6-F1
#
_entry.id   AF-A0A1H7XTM6-F1
#
_cell.length_a   1.000
_cell.length_b   1.000
_cell.length_c   1.000
_cell.angle_alpha   90.00
_cell.angle_beta   90.00
_cell.angle_gamma   90.00
#
_symmetry.space_group_name_H-M   'P 1'
#
loop_
_entity.id
_entity.type
_entity.pdbx_description
1 polymer ?
#
loop_
_entity_poly.entity_id
_entity_poly.type
_entity_poly.pdbx_seq_one_letter_code
_entity_poly.pdbx_strand_id
1 'polypeptide(L)' 'MPTRQPGSTAFDDHVPRTNATQPRRGSSARASYERYLALAKAKALAGDRIEAERYYQHAEHYLRLITGSAA' A
#
# COMPACT_ATOMS: atom_id res chain seq x y z
N MET A 1 30.00 -54.30 -7.49
CA MET A 1 29.71 -53.65 -6.19
C MET A 1 28.68 -52.55 -6.41
N PRO A 2 27.40 -52.71 -6.01
CA PRO A 2 26.39 -51.64 -6.05
C PRO A 2 26.23 -51.00 -4.66
N THR A 3 26.59 -49.74 -4.49
CA THR A 3 26.34 -49.00 -3.24
C THR A 3 24.99 -48.31 -3.30
N ARG A 4 24.15 -48.71 -2.35
CA ARG A 4 22.79 -48.29 -2.04
C ARG A 4 22.78 -46.87 -1.46
N GLN A 5 21.90 -45.99 -1.98
CA GLN A 5 21.51 -44.71 -1.33
C GLN A 5 20.71 -44.99 -0.04
N PRO A 6 20.67 -44.07 0.94
CA PRO A 6 19.43 -43.27 1.11
C PRO A 6 19.56 -41.90 1.84
N GLY A 7 18.54 -41.04 1.64
CA GLY A 7 18.09 -39.99 2.58
C GLY A 7 18.55 -38.58 2.21
N SER A 8 17.77 -37.69 1.59
CA SER A 8 16.33 -37.38 1.66
C SER A 8 15.83 -36.86 3.00
N THR A 9 16.52 -35.89 3.61
CA THR A 9 15.91 -34.97 4.60
C THR A 9 16.72 -33.67 4.68
N ALA A 10 16.69 -32.87 3.61
CA ALA A 10 16.87 -31.42 3.74
C ALA A 10 15.46 -30.82 3.80
N PHE A 11 14.88 -30.90 4.99
CA PHE A 11 13.66 -30.18 5.31
C PHE A 11 13.97 -28.67 5.30
N ASP A 12 13.06 -27.95 4.64
CA ASP A 12 12.63 -26.60 5.00
C ASP A 12 13.66 -25.46 4.87
N ASP A 13 13.74 -24.89 3.67
CA ASP A 13 13.83 -23.42 3.54
C ASP A 13 13.07 -23.01 2.26
N HIS A 14 11.77 -23.30 2.25
CA HIS A 14 10.85 -22.65 1.34
C HIS A 14 10.15 -21.56 2.14
N VAL A 15 10.88 -20.50 2.51
CA VAL A 15 10.25 -19.21 2.74
C VAL A 15 9.66 -18.80 1.40
N PRO A 16 8.32 -18.79 1.20
CA PRO A 16 7.78 -18.04 0.09
C PRO A 16 8.15 -16.59 0.38
N ARG A 17 9.16 -16.09 -0.34
CA ARG A 17 9.43 -14.67 -0.44
C ARG A 17 8.19 -14.05 -1.08
N THR A 18 7.19 -13.74 -0.26
CA THR A 18 6.01 -12.96 -0.62
C THR A 18 6.46 -11.52 -0.79
N ASN A 19 7.24 -11.26 -1.84
CA ASN A 19 7.63 -9.92 -2.21
C ASN A 19 7.39 -9.75 -3.71
N ALA A 20 6.14 -9.51 -4.10
CA ALA A 20 5.83 -8.81 -5.34
C ALA A 20 4.36 -8.35 -5.46
N THR A 21 3.67 -8.03 -4.37
CA THR A 21 2.74 -6.90 -4.48
C THR A 21 3.43 -5.74 -3.80
N GLN A 22 4.45 -5.21 -4.45
CA GLN A 22 4.74 -3.79 -4.25
C GLN A 22 3.40 -3.11 -4.56
N PRO A 23 2.71 -2.48 -3.59
CA PRO A 23 1.65 -1.58 -3.98
C PRO A 23 2.34 -0.61 -4.92
N ARG A 24 2.00 -0.66 -6.21
CA ARG A 24 2.42 0.33 -7.19
C ARG A 24 2.09 1.66 -6.54
N ARG A 25 3.07 2.31 -5.89
CA ARG A 25 2.76 3.33 -4.86
C ARG A 25 1.91 4.44 -5.46
N GLY A 26 2.05 4.70 -6.76
CA GLY A 26 1.20 5.60 -7.54
C GLY A 26 -0.27 5.16 -7.71
N SER A 27 -0.56 3.89 -7.99
CA SER A 27 -1.94 3.41 -8.17
C SER A 27 -2.72 3.42 -6.84
N SER A 28 -2.07 2.99 -5.76
CA SER A 28 -2.67 3.03 -4.41
C SER A 28 -2.77 4.45 -3.85
N ALA A 29 -1.80 5.33 -4.16
CA ALA A 29 -1.84 6.72 -3.71
C ALA A 29 -2.97 7.51 -4.36
N ARG A 30 -3.25 7.30 -5.66
CA ARG A 30 -4.35 7.98 -6.37
C ARG A 30 -5.72 7.56 -5.83
N ALA A 31 -5.94 6.27 -5.61
CA ALA A 31 -7.15 5.78 -4.97
C ALA A 31 -7.31 6.32 -3.53
N SER A 32 -6.20 6.44 -2.79
CA SER A 32 -6.20 7.03 -1.44
C SER A 32 -6.58 8.50 -1.47
N TYR A 33 -6.02 9.28 -2.41
CA TYR A 33 -6.36 10.69 -2.62
C TYR A 33 -7.87 10.88 -2.83
N GLU A 34 -8.46 10.14 -3.78
CA GLU A 34 -9.89 10.26 -4.09
C GLU A 34 -10.77 9.90 -2.89
N ARG A 35 -10.39 8.87 -2.13
CA ARG A 35 -11.08 8.47 -0.90
C ARG A 35 -11.03 9.57 0.16
N TYR A 36 -9.86 10.12 0.44
CA TYR A 36 -9.71 11.18 1.45
C TYR A 36 -10.43 12.46 1.04
N LEU A 37 -10.46 12.78 -0.25
CA LEU A 37 -11.18 13.93 -0.77
C LEU A 37 -12.70 13.78 -0.65
N ALA A 38 -13.23 12.57 -0.86
CA ALA A 38 -14.64 12.27 -0.60
C ALA A 38 -15.01 12.37 0.89
N LEU A 39 -14.15 11.82 1.78
CA LEU A 39 -14.33 11.90 3.23
C LEU A 39 -14.29 13.34 3.74
N ALA A 40 -13.35 14.15 3.26
CA ALA A 40 -13.25 15.57 3.63
C ALA A 40 -14.51 16.34 3.27
N LYS A 41 -15.07 16.12 2.08
CA LYS A 41 -16.33 16.73 1.64
C LYS A 41 -17.51 16.29 2.49
N ALA A 42 -17.62 15.00 2.79
CA ALA A 42 -18.68 14.49 3.66
C ALA A 42 -18.62 15.13 5.06
N LYS A 43 -17.42 15.27 5.63
CA LYS A 43 -17.20 15.92 6.93
C LYS A 43 -17.48 17.43 6.90
N ALA A 44 -17.10 18.11 5.83
CA ALA A 44 -17.43 19.52 5.63
C ALA A 44 -18.95 19.75 5.56
N LEU A 45 -19.68 18.86 4.87
CA LEU A 45 -21.15 18.89 4.78
C LEU A 45 -21.82 18.56 6.12
N ALA A 46 -21.22 17.68 6.93
CA ALA A 46 -21.69 17.37 8.27
C ALA A 46 -21.44 18.50 9.29
N GLY A 47 -20.65 19.52 8.93
CA GLY A 47 -20.28 20.64 9.82
C GLY A 47 -18.98 20.40 10.61
N ASP A 48 -18.35 19.24 10.47
CA ASP A 48 -17.11 18.86 11.14
C ASP A 48 -15.89 19.48 10.42
N ARG A 49 -15.73 20.79 10.52
CA ARG A 49 -14.67 21.54 9.79
C ARG A 49 -13.24 21.10 10.14
N ILE A 50 -12.97 20.79 11.40
CA ILE A 50 -11.64 20.34 11.87
C ILE A 50 -11.26 19.00 11.25
N GLU A 51 -12.18 18.03 11.24
CA GLU A 51 -11.94 16.74 10.59
C GLU A 51 -11.85 16.87 9.07
N ALA A 52 -12.67 17.72 8.46
CA ALA A 52 -12.56 18.00 7.03
C ALA A 52 -11.16 18.51 6.66
N GLU A 53 -10.61 19.46 7.42
CA GLU A 53 -9.26 20.00 7.20
C GLU A 53 -8.18 18.93 7.38
N ARG A 54 -8.28 18.10 8.42
CA ARG A 54 -7.38 16.96 8.61
C ARG A 54 -7.39 16.03 7.39
N TYR A 55 -8.57 15.72 6.83
CA TYR A 55 -8.67 14.89 5.64
C TYR A 55 -8.16 15.57 4.37
N TYR A 56 -8.33 16.89 4.23
CA TYR A 56 -7.73 17.64 3.12
C TYR A 56 -6.20 17.59 3.15
N GLN A 57 -5.58 17.69 4.33
CA GLN A 57 -4.14 17.53 4.46
C GLN A 57 -3.67 16.12 4.02
N HIS A 58 -4.44 15.08 4.36
CA HIS A 58 -4.17 13.73 3.87
C HIS A 58 -4.26 13.65 2.34
N ALA A 59 -5.32 14.22 1.74
CA ALA A 59 -5.48 14.24 0.29
C ALA A 59 -4.29 14.96 -0.39
N GLU A 60 -3.90 16.14 0.10
CA GLU A 60 -2.74 16.86 -0.40
C GLU A 60 -1.44 16.05 -0.31
N HIS A 61 -1.24 15.33 0.80
CA HIS A 61 -0.06 14.47 0.97
C HIS A 61 0.02 13.40 -0.13
N TYR A 62 -1.08 12.70 -0.40
CA TYR A 62 -1.11 11.69 -1.47
C TYR A 62 -0.96 12.32 -2.86
N LEU A 63 -1.54 13.50 -3.09
CA LEU A 63 -1.36 14.24 -4.34
C LEU A 63 0.12 14.57 -4.57
N ARG A 64 0.81 15.07 -3.54
CA ARG A 64 2.26 15.35 -3.61
C ARG A 64 3.07 14.09 -3.85
N LEU A 65 2.68 12.94 -3.30
CA LEU A 65 3.36 11.67 -3.55
C LEU A 65 3.17 11.17 -5.00
N ILE A 66 1.99 11.39 -5.58
CA ILE A 66 1.69 11.03 -6.97
C ILE A 66 2.44 11.95 -7.94
N THR A 67 2.38 13.26 -7.71
CA THR A 67 2.98 14.28 -8.57
C THR A 67 4.50 14.38 -8.38
N GLY A 68 5.00 14.24 -7.15
CA GLY A 68 6.43 14.27 -6.84
C GLY A 68 7.20 13.01 -7.26
N SER A 69 6.49 11.94 -7.62
CA SER A 69 7.08 10.76 -8.29
C SER A 69 7.25 10.96 -9.81
N ALA A 70 6.79 12.09 -10.36
CA ALA A 70 6.81 12.39 -11.79
C ALA A 70 7.86 13.43 -12.21
N ALA A 71 8.86 13.71 -11.37
CA ALA A 71 10.00 14.57 -11.68
C ALA A 71 11.28 13.75 -11.88
#